data_AF-A0A396M4H7-F1
#
_entry.id   AF-A0A396M4H7-F1
#
_cell.length_a   1.000
_cell.length_b   1.000
_cell.length_c   1.000
_cell.angle_alpha   90.00
_cell.angle_beta   90.00
_cell.angle_gamma   90.00
#
_symmetry.space_group_name_H-M   'P 1'
#
loop_
_entity.id
_entity.type
_entity.pdbx_description
1 polymer ?
#
loop_
_entity_poly.entity_id
_entity_poly.type
_entity_poly.pdbx_seq_one_letter_code
_entity_poly.pdbx_strand_id
1 'polypeptide(L)'
;MLPNFGWRTKYRPDVVPVTDEKRGYHETPAGIAGIYEESLRLRRLPYLRANKRIRWSSSLYSPHHPRGLTDSITPVHVHLWQIYENSIQMATFEEIRQKIDRMAANIKQAAPQVIAETATEYYKERFRKKDWDGVPWPEAKRPGSGGSLMVRSGSLMNTIRPTLVSSREVRIGAGSPRVQYARIHNEGGTIIQIPTVRQRRFFWAMEHKENPSGKSPDISKTGKWAAMARAKKLTIKIPKRQYMGYSPILNDKIIVRLNSLVKQPFK
;
A
#
# COMPACT_ATOMS: atom_id res chain seq x y z
N MET A 1 1.34 -35.36 -25.87
CA MET A 1 0.20 -35.41 -24.95
C MET A 1 0.68 -35.93 -23.60
N LEU A 2 0.69 -35.10 -22.56
CA LEU A 2 1.01 -35.50 -21.19
C LEU A 2 -0.24 -35.25 -20.32
N PRO A 3 -0.59 -36.16 -19.40
CA PRO A 3 -1.85 -36.07 -18.67
C PRO A 3 -1.80 -35.03 -17.54
N ASN A 4 -2.81 -34.16 -17.54
CA ASN A 4 -3.15 -33.22 -16.49
C ASN A 4 -3.47 -33.95 -15.17
N PHE A 5 -2.55 -33.94 -14.20
CA PHE A 5 -2.84 -34.31 -12.82
C PHE A 5 -3.25 -33.07 -12.02
N GLY A 6 -4.54 -32.73 -12.12
CA GLY A 6 -5.18 -31.72 -11.27
C GLY A 6 -5.45 -32.27 -9.87
N TRP A 7 -4.74 -31.76 -8.87
CA TRP A 7 -5.04 -32.05 -7.46
C TRP A 7 -6.28 -31.26 -7.03
N ARG A 8 -7.44 -31.89 -7.16
CA ARG A 8 -8.75 -31.42 -6.66
C ARG A 8 -8.84 -31.75 -5.17
N THR A 9 -8.52 -30.80 -4.30
CA THR A 9 -8.85 -30.89 -2.86
C THR A 9 -10.16 -30.15 -2.61
N LYS A 10 -11.21 -30.89 -2.28
CA LYS A 10 -12.51 -30.33 -1.88
C LYS A 10 -12.36 -29.76 -0.45
N TYR A 11 -12.33 -28.45 -0.33
CA TYR A 11 -12.59 -27.76 0.94
C TYR A 11 -13.73 -26.76 0.68
N ARG A 12 -14.91 -27.03 1.24
CA ARG A 12 -16.04 -26.10 1.27
C ARG A 12 -15.88 -25.24 2.53
N PRO A 13 -15.75 -23.91 2.44
CA PRO A 13 -15.97 -23.07 3.60
C PRO A 13 -17.48 -23.01 3.85
N ASP A 14 -17.90 -23.33 5.07
CA ASP A 14 -19.29 -23.13 5.51
C ASP A 14 -19.64 -21.65 5.36
N VAL A 15 -20.63 -21.37 4.51
CA VAL A 15 -21.21 -20.04 4.32
C VAL A 15 -22.18 -19.83 5.48
N VAL A 16 -21.80 -19.01 6.45
CA VAL A 16 -22.77 -18.45 7.41
C VAL A 16 -23.39 -17.22 6.75
N PRO A 17 -24.70 -17.18 6.49
CA PRO A 17 -25.36 -15.98 6.03
C PRO A 17 -25.48 -15.00 7.20
N VAL A 18 -24.75 -13.89 7.16
CA VAL A 18 -25.04 -12.76 8.05
C VAL A 18 -26.18 -11.98 7.40
N THR A 19 -27.34 -12.12 8.03
CA THR A 19 -28.58 -11.44 7.74
C THR A 19 -28.43 -9.92 7.84
N ASP A 20 -28.96 -9.25 6.83
CA ASP A 20 -29.30 -7.83 6.81
C ASP A 20 -30.30 -7.53 7.93
N GLU A 21 -29.97 -6.65 8.87
CA GLU A 21 -30.95 -5.77 9.53
C GLU A 21 -30.26 -4.52 10.15
N LYS A 22 -30.58 -3.38 9.53
CA LYS A 22 -30.93 -2.09 10.15
C LYS A 22 -29.84 -1.19 10.75
N ARG A 23 -29.51 -0.18 9.95
CA ARG A 23 -29.78 1.25 10.21
C ARG A 23 -29.34 1.78 11.59
N GLY A 24 -28.11 2.29 11.64
CA GLY A 24 -27.65 3.24 12.64
C GLY A 24 -26.86 4.35 11.94
N TYR A 25 -27.57 5.33 11.38
CA TYR A 25 -26.96 6.61 11.03
C TYR A 25 -26.50 7.26 12.34
N HIS A 26 -25.23 7.09 12.70
CA HIS A 26 -24.58 8.02 13.59
C HIS A 26 -24.19 9.24 12.76
N GLU A 27 -25.15 10.15 12.65
CA GLU A 27 -24.86 11.53 12.33
C GLU A 27 -24.01 12.16 13.43
N THR A 28 -23.30 13.20 13.00
CA THR A 28 -22.81 14.37 13.74
C THR A 28 -21.31 14.39 14.10
N PRO A 29 -20.73 15.59 14.30
CA PRO A 29 -20.63 16.67 13.30
C PRO A 29 -19.27 17.43 13.41
N ALA A 30 -18.55 17.74 12.32
CA ALA A 30 -17.57 18.86 12.31
C ALA A 30 -16.82 19.04 10.98
N GLY A 31 -16.61 17.98 10.19
CA GLY A 31 -15.62 18.03 9.11
C GLY A 31 -16.06 18.71 7.81
N ILE A 32 -17.38 18.79 7.54
CA ILE A 32 -17.90 19.20 6.22
C ILE A 32 -18.52 20.61 6.26
N ALA A 33 -18.92 21.11 7.43
CA ALA A 33 -19.35 22.49 7.61
C ALA A 33 -18.18 23.50 7.48
N GLY A 34 -16.95 23.09 7.80
CA GLY A 34 -15.77 23.94 7.67
C GLY A 34 -15.44 24.34 6.23
N ILE A 35 -15.77 23.48 5.26
CA ILE A 35 -15.42 23.73 3.84
C ILE A 35 -16.37 24.76 3.22
N TYR A 36 -17.62 24.84 3.71
CA TYR A 36 -18.57 25.87 3.27
C TYR A 36 -18.42 27.20 4.03
N GLU A 37 -18.05 27.20 5.32
CA GLU A 37 -17.77 28.44 6.05
C GLU A 37 -16.44 29.11 5.63
N GLU A 38 -15.42 28.33 5.21
CA GLU A 38 -14.17 28.89 4.70
C GLU A 38 -14.38 29.61 3.34
N SER A 39 -15.32 29.11 2.53
CA SER A 39 -15.75 29.79 1.30
C SER A 39 -16.47 31.13 1.53
N LEU A 40 -17.06 31.32 2.72
CA LEU A 40 -17.73 32.57 3.13
C LEU A 40 -16.79 33.51 3.91
N ARG A 41 -15.80 32.99 4.64
CA ARG A 41 -14.71 33.78 5.25
C ARG A 41 -13.76 34.37 4.21
N LEU A 42 -13.48 33.66 3.13
CA LEU A 42 -12.68 34.18 2.01
C LEU A 42 -13.40 35.27 1.19
N ARG A 43 -14.71 35.51 1.42
CA ARG A 43 -15.40 36.71 0.90
C ARG A 43 -15.30 37.93 1.84
N ARG A 44 -14.71 37.79 3.03
CA ARG A 44 -14.59 38.86 4.06
C ARG A 44 -13.15 39.08 4.56
N LEU A 45 -12.13 38.67 3.82
CA LEU A 45 -10.75 39.03 4.14
C LEU A 45 -10.29 40.30 3.40
N PRO A 46 -9.50 41.18 4.04
CA PRO A 46 -9.33 42.59 3.63
C PRO A 46 -8.24 42.80 2.57
N TYR A 47 -7.85 41.76 1.83
CA TYR A 47 -6.72 41.84 0.88
C TYR A 47 -7.06 42.56 -0.44
N LEU A 48 -8.22 43.25 -0.49
CA LEU A 48 -8.53 44.25 -1.52
C LEU A 48 -8.47 45.70 -1.00
N ARG A 49 -7.91 45.96 0.18
CA ARG A 49 -7.57 47.32 0.66
C ARG A 49 -6.07 47.48 0.86
N ALA A 50 -5.35 47.71 -0.22
CA ALA A 50 -4.05 48.36 -0.19
C ALA A 50 -3.84 49.21 -1.45
N ASN A 51 -4.77 50.14 -1.70
CA ASN A 51 -4.49 51.30 -2.55
C ASN A 51 -3.49 52.19 -1.82
N LYS A 52 -2.19 52.04 -2.10
CA LYS A 52 -1.26 53.15 -1.94
C LYS A 52 -1.55 54.15 -3.06
N ARG A 53 -2.19 55.26 -2.66
CA ARG A 53 -2.34 56.54 -3.36
C ARG A 53 -1.75 56.58 -4.78
N ILE A 54 -2.60 56.38 -5.78
CA ILE A 54 -2.45 57.09 -7.06
C ILE A 54 -3.52 58.16 -7.07
N ARG A 55 -3.08 59.42 -7.01
CA ARG A 55 -3.95 60.59 -7.11
C ARG A 55 -4.41 60.68 -8.57
N TRP A 56 -5.64 60.25 -8.83
CA TRP A 56 -6.32 60.51 -10.09
C TRP A 56 -7.07 61.84 -9.95
N SER A 57 -6.63 62.86 -10.69
CA SER A 57 -7.44 64.05 -10.93
C SER A 57 -8.55 63.67 -11.92
N SER A 58 -9.77 63.54 -11.42
CA SER A 58 -10.97 63.47 -12.25
C SER A 58 -11.25 64.85 -12.84
N SER A 59 -10.60 65.18 -13.95
CA SER A 59 -11.09 66.22 -14.85
C SER A 59 -12.12 65.58 -15.77
N LEU A 60 -13.35 66.03 -15.60
CA LEU A 60 -14.54 65.73 -16.40
C LEU A 60 -14.19 65.71 -17.90
N TYR A 61 -14.41 64.57 -18.56
CA TYR A 61 -14.55 64.53 -20.02
C TYR A 61 -15.97 64.04 -20.32
N SER A 62 -16.84 65.01 -20.59
CA SER A 62 -18.18 64.80 -21.14
C SER A 62 -18.07 64.31 -22.59
N PRO A 63 -18.98 63.44 -23.08
CA PRO A 63 -18.89 62.90 -24.43
C PRO A 63 -19.42 63.91 -25.44
N HIS A 64 -18.57 64.83 -25.89
CA HIS A 64 -18.73 65.46 -27.19
C HIS A 64 -17.86 64.71 -28.20
N HIS A 65 -18.50 64.13 -29.20
CA HIS A 65 -17.84 63.50 -30.35
C HIS A 65 -17.62 64.60 -31.40
N PRO A 66 -16.39 65.08 -31.66
CA PRO A 66 -16.12 65.81 -32.89
C PRO A 66 -15.87 64.79 -33.99
N ARG A 67 -16.62 64.92 -35.09
CA ARG A 67 -16.29 64.26 -36.36
C ARG A 67 -14.97 64.85 -36.87
N GLY A 68 -14.05 63.96 -37.23
CA GLY A 68 -12.85 64.29 -38.00
C GLY A 68 -11.59 64.40 -37.16
N LEU A 69 -10.85 63.29 -37.07
CA LEU A 69 -9.42 63.24 -37.41
C LEU A 69 -8.99 61.76 -37.39
N THR A 70 -8.38 61.34 -38.48
CA THR A 70 -7.73 60.04 -38.65
C THR A 70 -6.47 59.95 -37.78
N ASP A 71 -6.17 58.73 -37.35
CA ASP A 71 -4.84 58.24 -36.96
C ASP A 71 -4.16 58.82 -35.71
N SER A 72 -4.21 58.08 -34.62
CA SER A 72 -3.03 57.38 -34.05
C SER A 72 -3.37 56.86 -32.65
N ILE A 73 -3.88 55.62 -32.60
CA ILE A 73 -3.90 54.87 -31.34
C ILE A 73 -2.43 54.66 -30.96
N THR A 74 -1.96 55.37 -29.94
CA THR A 74 -0.55 55.31 -29.54
C THR A 74 -0.18 53.88 -29.10
N PRO A 75 1.01 53.36 -29.45
CA PRO A 75 1.40 51.98 -29.16
C PRO A 75 1.28 51.61 -27.68
N VAL A 76 1.52 52.58 -26.80
CA VAL A 76 1.42 52.43 -25.35
C VAL A 76 -0.01 52.12 -24.89
N HIS A 77 -1.02 52.74 -25.53
CA HIS A 77 -2.42 52.51 -25.17
C HIS A 77 -2.91 51.12 -25.61
N VAL A 78 -2.50 50.67 -26.81
CA VAL A 78 -2.78 49.29 -27.27
C VAL A 78 -2.11 48.27 -26.36
N HIS A 79 -0.86 48.51 -25.98
CA HIS A 79 -0.10 47.59 -25.15
C HIS A 79 -0.69 47.43 -23.75
N LEU A 80 -1.15 48.53 -23.13
CA LEU A 80 -1.77 48.48 -21.80
C LEU A 80 -3.12 47.75 -21.81
N TRP A 81 -3.93 47.91 -22.86
CA TRP A 81 -5.17 47.16 -23.02
C TRP A 81 -4.93 45.67 -23.29
N GLN A 82 -3.94 45.33 -24.12
CA GLN A 82 -3.51 43.95 -24.38
C GLN A 82 -3.02 43.25 -23.10
N ILE A 83 -2.26 43.97 -22.26
CA ILE A 83 -1.78 43.47 -20.97
C ILE A 83 -2.96 43.26 -20.01
N TYR A 84 -3.94 44.18 -19.97
CA TYR A 84 -5.11 44.06 -19.13
C TYR A 84 -6.03 42.90 -19.53
N GLU A 85 -6.33 42.73 -20.83
CA GLU A 85 -7.14 41.62 -21.35
C GLU A 85 -6.47 40.27 -21.09
N ASN A 86 -5.15 40.17 -21.30
CA ASN A 86 -4.40 38.95 -21.00
C ASN A 86 -4.30 38.66 -19.49
N SER A 87 -4.38 39.68 -18.63
CA SER A 87 -4.31 39.53 -17.17
C SER A 87 -5.64 39.12 -16.50
N ILE A 88 -6.78 39.28 -17.20
CA ILE A 88 -8.13 39.00 -16.67
C ILE A 88 -8.67 37.65 -17.14
N GLN A 89 -8.09 37.03 -18.18
CA GLN A 89 -8.50 35.71 -18.68
C GLN A 89 -8.24 34.64 -17.60
N MET A 90 -9.23 34.41 -16.75
CA MET A 90 -9.32 33.26 -15.87
C MET A 90 -9.48 32.01 -16.74
N ALA A 91 -8.90 30.88 -16.29
CA ALA A 91 -9.09 29.61 -16.98
C ALA A 91 -10.58 29.33 -17.17
N THR A 92 -10.96 29.00 -18.40
CA THR A 92 -12.36 28.69 -18.71
C THR A 92 -12.76 27.39 -18.02
N PHE A 93 -14.06 27.23 -17.74
CA PHE A 93 -14.55 25.96 -17.20
C PHE A 93 -14.16 24.76 -18.08
N GLU A 94 -14.13 24.94 -19.40
CA GLU A 94 -13.74 23.90 -20.35
C GLU A 94 -12.25 23.52 -20.22
N GLU A 95 -11.36 24.49 -20.06
CA GLU A 95 -9.94 24.23 -19.81
C GLU A 95 -9.72 23.49 -18.49
N ILE A 96 -10.45 23.86 -17.44
CA ILE A 96 -10.40 23.16 -16.15
C ILE A 96 -10.90 21.72 -16.31
N ARG A 97 -12.01 21.51 -17.02
CA ARG A 97 -12.56 20.17 -17.29
C ARG A 97 -11.56 19.30 -18.04
N GLN A 98 -11.00 19.80 -19.14
CA GLN A 98 -9.99 19.08 -19.91
C GLN A 98 -8.75 18.75 -19.08
N LYS A 99 -8.33 19.66 -18.19
CA LYS A 99 -7.22 19.42 -17.28
C LYS A 99 -7.54 18.30 -16.27
N ILE A 100 -8.75 18.30 -15.70
CA ILE A 100 -9.21 17.23 -14.79
C ILE A 100 -9.25 15.89 -15.52
N ASP A 101 -9.81 15.83 -16.73
CA ASP A 101 -9.91 14.59 -17.50
C ASP A 101 -8.53 14.03 -17.86
N ARG A 102 -7.59 14.89 -18.28
CA ARG A 102 -6.19 14.51 -18.53
C ARG A 102 -5.51 13.99 -17.26
N MET A 103 -5.69 14.67 -16.13
CA MET A 103 -5.16 14.20 -14.84
C MET A 103 -5.74 12.83 -14.46
N ALA A 104 -7.06 12.66 -14.60
CA ALA A 104 -7.72 11.40 -14.29
C ALA A 104 -7.24 10.26 -15.19
N ALA A 105 -7.05 10.51 -16.50
CA ALA A 105 -6.51 9.54 -17.44
C ALA A 105 -5.07 9.14 -17.07
N ASN A 106 -4.21 10.12 -16.77
CA ASN A 106 -2.83 9.88 -16.38
C ASN A 106 -2.73 9.08 -15.07
N ILE A 107 -3.57 9.39 -14.07
CA ILE A 107 -3.64 8.64 -12.82
C ILE A 107 -4.08 7.20 -13.09
N LYS A 108 -5.14 6.99 -13.90
CA LYS A 108 -5.60 5.64 -14.26
C LYS A 108 -4.51 4.81 -14.93
N GLN A 109 -3.65 5.45 -15.72
CA GLN A 109 -2.53 4.78 -16.39
C GLN A 109 -1.37 4.48 -15.42
N ALA A 110 -1.00 5.42 -14.55
CA ALA A 110 0.15 5.30 -13.66
C ALA A 110 -0.15 4.52 -12.36
N ALA A 111 -1.40 4.55 -11.88
CA ALA A 111 -1.76 4.03 -10.57
C ALA A 111 -1.42 2.55 -10.36
N PRO A 112 -1.68 1.61 -11.32
CA PRO A 112 -1.34 0.21 -11.13
C PRO A 112 0.14 -0.02 -10.82
N GLN A 113 1.02 0.70 -11.52
CA GLN A 113 2.46 0.60 -11.32
C GLN A 113 2.87 1.15 -9.95
N VAL A 114 2.34 2.31 -9.58
CA VAL A 114 2.62 2.94 -8.28
C VAL A 114 2.15 2.07 -7.12
N ILE A 115 0.96 1.46 -7.23
CA ILE A 115 0.42 0.51 -6.26
C ILE A 115 1.35 -0.70 -6.16
N ALA A 116 1.77 -1.28 -7.29
CA ALA A 116 2.61 -2.47 -7.32
C ALA A 116 3.98 -2.24 -6.67
N GLU A 117 4.61 -1.11 -6.99
CA GLU A 117 5.90 -0.70 -6.43
C GLU A 117 5.79 -0.44 -4.92
N THR A 118 4.81 0.37 -4.53
CA THR A 118 4.59 0.74 -3.12
C THR A 118 4.30 -0.49 -2.26
N ALA A 119 3.45 -1.41 -2.73
CA ALA A 119 3.14 -2.65 -2.03
C ALA A 119 4.36 -3.57 -1.93
N THR A 120 5.12 -3.73 -3.02
CA THR A 120 6.34 -4.55 -3.04
C THR A 120 7.38 -4.00 -2.06
N GLU A 121 7.59 -2.69 -2.06
CA GLU A 121 8.51 -2.00 -1.16
C GLU A 121 8.07 -2.17 0.29
N TYR A 122 6.79 -1.94 0.59
CA TYR A 122 6.19 -2.10 1.91
C TYR A 122 6.40 -3.49 2.50
N TYR A 123 6.07 -4.54 1.72
CA TYR A 123 6.21 -5.92 2.18
C TYR A 123 7.68 -6.31 2.36
N LYS A 124 8.59 -5.84 1.50
CA LYS A 124 10.03 -6.08 1.69
C LYS A 124 10.58 -5.34 2.92
N GLU A 125 10.07 -4.16 3.22
CA GLU A 125 10.43 -3.40 4.42
C GLU A 125 10.08 -4.17 5.71
N ARG A 126 8.99 -4.95 5.72
CA ARG A 126 8.61 -5.79 6.88
C ARG A 126 9.70 -6.77 7.28
N PHE A 127 10.47 -7.29 6.32
CA PHE A 127 11.62 -8.15 6.61
C PHE A 127 12.76 -7.40 7.29
N ARG A 128 12.99 -6.14 6.91
CA ARG A 128 14.02 -5.31 7.55
C ARG A 128 13.62 -4.91 8.97
N LYS A 129 12.36 -4.48 9.15
CA LYS A 129 11.79 -4.10 10.45
C LYS A 129 11.46 -5.29 11.35
N LYS A 130 11.28 -6.47 10.77
CA LYS A 130 10.91 -7.73 11.44
C LYS A 130 9.58 -7.62 12.18
N ASP A 131 8.62 -6.95 11.55
CA ASP A 131 7.31 -6.63 12.11
C ASP A 131 6.19 -6.77 11.07
N TRP A 132 4.95 -6.71 11.55
CA TRP A 132 3.77 -6.47 10.76
C TRP A 132 3.03 -5.27 11.36
N ASP A 133 2.97 -4.16 10.62
CA ASP A 133 2.24 -2.95 11.03
C ASP A 133 2.62 -2.45 12.45
N GLY A 134 3.90 -2.55 12.81
CA GLY A 134 4.42 -2.18 14.14
C GLY A 134 4.42 -3.30 15.17
N VAL A 135 3.77 -4.43 14.89
CA VAL A 135 3.79 -5.62 15.77
C VAL A 135 4.99 -6.51 15.43
N PRO A 136 5.99 -6.65 16.32
CA PRO A 136 7.19 -7.43 16.02
C PRO A 136 6.87 -8.92 15.87
N TRP A 137 7.63 -9.60 15.01
CA TRP A 137 7.48 -11.04 14.82
C TRP A 137 7.95 -11.83 16.04
N PRO A 138 7.29 -12.97 16.35
CA PRO A 138 7.77 -13.87 17.39
C PRO A 138 9.20 -14.33 17.13
N GLU A 139 10.03 -14.24 18.16
CA GLU A 139 11.42 -14.67 18.10
C GLU A 139 11.54 -16.16 17.78
N ALA A 140 12.69 -16.55 17.23
CA ALA A 140 12.99 -17.95 17.02
C ALA A 140 13.35 -18.58 18.37
N LYS A 141 12.73 -19.73 18.71
CA LYS A 141 13.03 -20.48 19.95
C LYS A 141 14.51 -20.80 20.15
N ARG A 142 15.26 -20.89 19.05
CA ARG A 142 16.72 -21.02 19.03
C ARG A 142 17.25 -20.02 18.00
N PRO A 143 17.61 -18.79 18.42
CA PRO A 143 18.21 -17.83 17.50
C PRO A 143 19.56 -18.38 17.04
N GLY A 144 19.85 -18.24 15.74
CA GLY A 144 21.17 -18.54 15.20
C GLY A 144 22.08 -17.32 15.27
N SER A 145 23.40 -17.52 15.15
CA SER A 145 24.38 -16.43 15.11
C SER A 145 24.27 -15.55 13.85
N GLY A 146 23.79 -16.10 12.73
CA GLY A 146 23.71 -15.43 11.42
C GLY A 146 22.46 -14.57 11.18
N GLY A 147 21.87 -13.96 12.21
CA GLY A 147 20.71 -13.07 12.08
C GLY A 147 19.33 -13.76 12.11
N SER A 148 18.27 -12.97 11.88
CA SER A 148 16.88 -13.42 12.07
C SER A 148 16.43 -14.43 11.01
N LEU A 149 15.70 -15.47 11.44
CA LEU A 149 15.25 -16.62 10.62
C LEU A 149 14.67 -16.24 9.25
N MET A 150 13.79 -15.22 9.21
CA MET A 150 13.10 -14.79 7.99
C MET A 150 14.00 -14.03 7.00
N VAL A 151 15.08 -13.44 7.48
CA VAL A 151 15.95 -12.53 6.72
C VAL A 151 17.26 -13.19 6.33
N ARG A 152 17.74 -14.17 7.12
CA ARG A 152 19.06 -14.77 7.00
C ARG A 152 19.46 -15.15 5.57
N SER A 153 18.58 -15.82 4.81
CA SER A 153 18.88 -16.18 3.42
C SER A 153 18.32 -15.18 2.40
N GLY A 154 17.45 -14.27 2.81
CA GLY A 154 16.69 -13.37 1.94
C GLY A 154 15.76 -14.06 0.93
N SER A 155 15.75 -15.40 0.86
CA SER A 155 15.10 -16.13 -0.24
C SER A 155 13.62 -15.83 -0.34
N LEU A 156 12.92 -15.78 0.79
CA LEU A 156 11.49 -15.46 0.83
C LEU A 156 11.22 -14.00 0.44
N MET A 157 11.95 -13.04 1.01
CA MET A 157 11.83 -11.63 0.67
C MET A 157 12.04 -11.39 -0.84
N ASN A 158 13.00 -12.11 -1.45
CA ASN A 158 13.31 -12.00 -2.87
C ASN A 158 12.21 -12.56 -3.79
N THR A 159 11.33 -13.42 -3.28
CA THR A 159 10.16 -13.89 -4.06
C THR A 159 9.02 -12.88 -4.13
N ILE A 160 9.05 -11.83 -3.31
CA ILE A 160 7.97 -10.83 -3.28
C ILE A 160 8.07 -9.96 -4.53
N ARG A 161 7.06 -10.10 -5.40
CA ARG A 161 6.97 -9.38 -6.67
C ARG A 161 5.53 -9.26 -7.14
N PRO A 162 5.20 -8.27 -7.99
CA PRO A 162 3.92 -8.24 -8.68
C PRO A 162 3.74 -9.49 -9.54
N THR A 163 2.59 -10.15 -9.41
CA THR A 163 2.17 -11.27 -10.27
C THR A 163 1.20 -10.82 -11.35
N LEU A 164 0.46 -9.74 -11.09
CA LEU A 164 -0.43 -9.10 -12.06
C LEU A 164 -0.42 -7.60 -11.78
N VAL A 165 -0.27 -6.80 -12.84
CA VAL A 165 -0.42 -5.35 -12.80
C VAL A 165 -1.33 -4.99 -13.95
N SER A 166 -2.55 -4.56 -13.63
CA SER A 166 -3.56 -4.17 -14.60
C SER A 166 -4.32 -2.93 -14.10
N SER A 167 -5.04 -2.25 -14.99
CA SER A 167 -5.88 -1.11 -14.62
C SER A 167 -7.01 -1.45 -13.65
N ARG A 168 -7.38 -2.74 -13.53
CA ARG A 168 -8.46 -3.21 -12.65
C ARG A 168 -7.96 -3.70 -11.32
N GLU A 169 -6.88 -4.48 -11.33
CA GLU A 169 -6.30 -5.04 -10.11
C GLU A 169 -4.78 -5.17 -10.19
N VAL A 170 -4.17 -5.09 -9.02
CA VAL A 170 -2.76 -5.37 -8.79
C VAL A 170 -2.66 -6.51 -7.79
N ARG A 171 -1.94 -7.57 -8.16
CA ARG A 171 -1.72 -8.73 -7.30
C ARG A 171 -0.24 -8.87 -7.02
N ILE A 172 0.11 -8.94 -5.75
CA ILE A 172 1.47 -9.22 -5.29
C ILE A 172 1.51 -10.66 -4.81
N GLY A 173 2.52 -11.40 -5.29
CA GLY A 173 2.76 -12.77 -4.89
C GLY A 173 4.01 -12.88 -4.02
N ALA A 174 4.02 -13.88 -3.16
CA ALA A 174 5.18 -14.30 -2.40
C ALA A 174 5.26 -15.83 -2.38
N GLY A 175 6.47 -16.36 -2.44
CA GLY A 175 6.74 -17.78 -2.55
C GLY A 175 7.04 -18.23 -3.98
N SER A 176 7.58 -19.44 -4.09
CA SER A 176 7.89 -20.12 -5.34
C SER A 176 7.92 -21.63 -5.08
N PRO A 177 8.02 -22.49 -6.11
CA PRO A 177 8.22 -23.93 -5.90
C PRO A 177 9.43 -24.28 -5.03
N ARG A 178 10.44 -23.38 -4.95
CA ARG A 178 11.61 -23.51 -4.07
C ARG A 178 11.39 -22.92 -2.67
N VAL A 179 10.39 -22.07 -2.49
CA VAL A 179 10.06 -21.35 -1.26
C VAL A 179 8.63 -21.67 -0.84
N GLN A 180 8.36 -22.96 -0.62
CA GLN A 180 7.02 -23.47 -0.27
C GLN A 180 6.59 -23.08 1.14
N TYR A 181 7.56 -22.73 2.00
CA TYR A 181 7.33 -22.31 3.38
C TYR A 181 6.81 -20.86 3.51
N ALA A 182 6.71 -20.10 2.41
CA ALA A 182 6.23 -18.72 2.41
C ALA A 182 4.90 -18.57 3.17
N ARG A 183 3.89 -19.32 2.73
CA ARG A 183 2.52 -19.24 3.26
C ARG A 183 2.46 -19.56 4.75
N ILE A 184 3.06 -20.67 5.18
CA ILE A 184 2.99 -21.10 6.59
C ILE A 184 3.72 -20.12 7.52
N HIS A 185 4.73 -19.41 7.03
CA HIS A 185 5.35 -18.33 7.80
C HIS A 185 4.45 -17.09 7.91
N ASN A 186 3.74 -16.72 6.85
CA ASN A 186 2.83 -15.57 6.87
C ASN A 186 1.59 -15.79 7.75
N GLU A 187 0.97 -16.96 7.64
CA GLU A 187 -0.28 -17.31 8.34
C GLU A 187 -0.03 -17.91 9.73
N GLY A 188 1.13 -18.52 9.93
CA GLY A 188 1.36 -19.45 11.03
C GLY A 188 0.61 -20.76 10.81
N GLY A 189 0.82 -21.72 11.71
CA GLY A 189 0.06 -22.95 11.69
C GLY A 189 0.84 -24.15 12.22
N THR A 190 0.31 -25.34 11.94
CA THR A 190 0.90 -26.59 12.41
C THR A 190 1.16 -27.51 11.23
N ILE A 191 2.39 -27.96 11.07
CA ILE A 191 2.78 -28.96 10.08
C ILE A 191 2.77 -30.32 10.78
N ILE A 192 2.03 -31.27 10.20
CA ILE A 192 2.06 -32.67 10.62
C ILE A 192 2.94 -33.41 9.63
N GLN A 193 4.06 -33.94 10.11
CA GLN A 193 4.99 -34.72 9.31
C GLN A 193 5.00 -36.18 9.76
N ILE A 194 4.98 -37.12 8.81
CA ILE A 194 5.25 -38.53 9.11
C ILE A 194 6.76 -38.74 9.00
N PRO A 195 7.46 -39.20 10.06
CA PRO A 195 8.89 -39.45 9.99
C PRO A 195 9.24 -40.46 8.91
N THR A 196 10.17 -40.08 8.04
CA THR A 196 10.72 -40.99 7.02
C THR A 196 11.64 -42.03 7.64
N VAL A 197 11.90 -43.13 6.94
CA VAL A 197 12.85 -44.18 7.40
C VAL A 197 14.22 -43.57 7.71
N ARG A 198 14.71 -42.67 6.86
CA ARG A 198 15.99 -41.97 7.07
C ARG A 198 15.98 -41.12 8.35
N GLN A 199 14.89 -40.41 8.63
CA GLN A 199 14.75 -39.65 9.87
C GLN A 199 14.71 -40.55 11.10
N ARG A 200 13.99 -41.68 11.05
CA ARG A 200 13.96 -42.65 12.16
C ARG A 200 15.34 -43.22 12.45
N ARG A 201 16.10 -43.58 11.42
CA ARG A 201 17.50 -44.03 11.57
C ARG A 201 18.36 -42.95 12.21
N PHE A 202 18.21 -41.69 11.78
CA PHE A 202 18.91 -40.56 12.39
C PHE A 202 18.54 -40.38 13.86
N PHE A 203 17.25 -40.45 14.21
CA PHE A 203 16.81 -40.34 15.59
C PHE A 203 17.35 -41.49 16.46
N TRP A 204 17.38 -42.72 15.96
CA TRP A 204 18.02 -43.83 16.68
C TRP A 204 19.53 -43.62 16.85
N ALA A 205 20.23 -43.13 15.83
CA ALA A 205 21.65 -42.81 15.94
C ALA A 205 21.92 -41.72 17.00
N MET A 206 21.07 -40.68 17.06
CA MET A 206 21.14 -39.65 18.09
C MET A 206 20.84 -40.19 19.48
N GLU A 207 19.85 -41.08 19.62
CA GLU A 207 19.55 -41.75 20.88
C GLU A 207 20.73 -42.59 21.38
N HIS A 208 21.34 -43.41 20.52
CA HIS A 208 22.52 -44.21 20.90
C HIS A 208 23.74 -43.35 21.22
N LYS A 209 23.86 -42.16 20.61
CA LYS A 209 24.92 -41.21 20.95
C LYS A 209 24.71 -40.56 22.32
N GLU A 210 23.48 -40.21 22.66
CA GLU A 210 23.14 -39.60 23.96
C GLU A 210 23.07 -40.64 25.08
N ASN A 211 22.57 -41.85 24.78
CA ASN A 211 22.38 -42.97 25.70
C ASN A 211 23.10 -44.25 25.20
N PRO A 212 24.45 -44.27 25.14
CA PRO A 212 25.21 -45.39 24.60
C PRO A 212 25.04 -46.69 25.41
N SER A 213 24.71 -46.57 26.70
CA SER A 213 24.52 -47.72 27.60
C SER A 213 23.20 -48.47 27.41
N GLY A 214 22.24 -47.92 26.62
CA GLY A 214 20.91 -48.51 26.40
C GLY A 214 20.03 -48.64 27.66
N LYS A 215 20.54 -48.26 28.82
CA LYS A 215 19.88 -48.31 30.12
C LYS A 215 19.20 -46.96 30.39
N SER A 216 18.02 -46.75 29.82
CA SER A 216 17.09 -45.73 30.32
C SER A 216 16.06 -46.47 31.17
N PRO A 217 16.20 -46.52 32.52
CA PRO A 217 15.32 -47.31 33.38
C PRO A 217 13.91 -46.71 33.50
N ASP A 218 13.73 -45.50 32.99
CA ASP A 218 12.57 -44.66 33.26
C ASP A 218 11.90 -44.27 31.94
N ILE A 219 10.67 -44.77 31.73
CA ILE A 219 9.86 -44.48 30.55
C ILE A 219 9.65 -42.96 30.39
N SER A 220 9.63 -42.21 31.50
CA SER A 220 9.52 -40.75 31.50
C SER A 220 10.78 -40.03 30.98
N LYS A 221 11.93 -40.72 30.94
CA LYS A 221 13.23 -40.25 30.44
C LYS A 221 13.64 -40.90 29.13
N THR A 222 12.73 -41.61 28.45
CA THR A 222 12.95 -42.05 27.07
C THR A 222 13.40 -40.82 26.28
N GLY A 223 14.63 -40.85 25.76
CA GLY A 223 15.24 -39.69 25.15
C GLY A 223 14.31 -39.10 24.09
N LYS A 224 14.29 -37.78 23.99
CA LYS A 224 13.50 -37.05 22.98
C LYS A 224 13.67 -37.67 21.60
N TRP A 225 14.85 -38.23 21.31
CA TRP A 225 15.16 -38.92 20.06
C TRP A 225 14.44 -40.25 19.92
N ALA A 226 14.49 -41.16 20.90
CA ALA A 226 13.71 -42.41 20.88
C ALA A 226 12.20 -42.15 20.74
N ALA A 227 11.67 -41.12 21.41
CA ALA A 227 10.26 -40.72 21.26
C ALA A 227 9.94 -40.30 19.81
N MET A 228 10.79 -39.48 19.19
CA MET A 228 10.62 -39.08 17.79
C MET A 228 10.84 -40.25 16.81
N ALA A 229 11.74 -41.18 17.11
CA ALA A 229 12.00 -42.37 16.30
C ALA A 229 10.80 -43.33 16.27
N ARG A 230 10.05 -43.42 17.36
CA ARG A 230 8.83 -44.24 17.50
C ARG A 230 7.56 -43.52 17.06
N ALA A 231 7.56 -42.18 17.01
CA ALA A 231 6.37 -41.39 16.69
C ALA A 231 5.75 -41.74 15.32
N LYS A 232 4.42 -41.88 15.29
CA LYS A 232 3.67 -42.05 14.03
C LYS A 232 3.61 -40.73 13.25
N LYS A 233 3.48 -39.61 13.96
CA LYS A 233 3.39 -38.24 13.42
C LYS A 233 4.21 -37.30 14.30
N LEU A 234 4.88 -36.34 13.69
CA LEU A 234 5.54 -35.22 14.35
C LEU A 234 4.76 -33.95 14.08
N THR A 235 4.45 -33.24 15.16
CA THR A 235 3.68 -32.00 15.13
C THR A 235 4.63 -30.82 15.29
N ILE A 236 4.72 -29.99 14.26
CA ILE A 236 5.60 -28.81 14.22
C ILE A 236 4.72 -27.56 14.24
N LYS A 237 4.72 -26.85 15.38
CA LYS A 237 4.02 -25.56 15.52
C LYS A 237 4.91 -24.43 15.00
N ILE A 238 4.43 -23.73 13.97
CA ILE A 238 5.09 -22.57 13.37
C ILE A 238 4.32 -21.31 13.77
N PRO A 239 4.95 -20.36 14.48
CA PRO A 239 4.29 -19.12 14.85
C PRO A 239 4.14 -18.20 13.62
N LYS A 240 3.07 -17.42 13.62
CA LYS A 240 2.74 -16.44 12.58
C LYS A 240 3.78 -15.33 12.54
N ARG A 241 4.34 -15.08 11.36
CA ARG A 241 5.27 -13.99 11.02
C ARG A 241 4.76 -13.31 9.77
N GLN A 242 3.70 -12.52 9.96
CA GLN A 242 2.99 -11.90 8.85
C GLN A 242 3.89 -10.86 8.19
N TYR A 243 4.04 -10.95 6.89
CA TYR A 243 4.82 -10.01 6.08
C TYR A 243 4.05 -9.52 4.86
N MET A 244 2.87 -10.09 4.60
CA MET A 244 1.98 -9.74 3.51
C MET A 244 0.52 -9.94 3.92
N GLY A 245 -0.37 -9.09 3.41
CA GLY A 245 -1.79 -9.11 3.71
C GLY A 245 -2.41 -7.72 3.62
N TYR A 246 -3.69 -7.61 3.95
CA TYR A 246 -4.35 -6.32 4.06
C TYR A 246 -3.71 -5.47 5.18
N SER A 247 -3.38 -4.22 4.87
CA SER A 247 -2.83 -3.27 5.82
C SER A 247 -3.39 -1.87 5.55
N PRO A 248 -3.96 -1.18 6.56
CA PRO A 248 -4.41 0.20 6.40
C PRO A 248 -3.22 1.14 6.15
N ILE A 249 -2.08 0.89 6.80
CA ILE A 249 -0.85 1.68 6.64
C ILE A 249 -0.35 1.63 5.19
N LEU A 250 -0.44 0.47 4.54
CA LEU A 250 -0.11 0.34 3.13
C LEU A 250 -1.07 1.17 2.24
N ASN A 251 -2.37 1.11 2.51
CA ASN A 251 -3.36 1.87 1.75
C ASN A 251 -3.10 3.37 1.86
N ASP A 252 -2.79 3.87 3.06
CA ASP A 252 -2.45 5.28 3.27
C ASP A 252 -1.19 5.68 2.50
N LYS A 253 -0.16 4.83 2.51
CA LYS A 253 1.07 5.06 1.71
C LYS A 253 0.79 5.12 0.21
N ILE A 254 -0.09 4.25 -0.29
CA ILE A 254 -0.51 4.26 -1.69
C ILE A 254 -1.23 5.56 -2.02
N ILE A 255 -2.21 5.96 -1.20
CA ILE A 255 -2.98 7.20 -1.39
C ILE A 255 -2.06 8.42 -1.40
N VAL A 256 -1.13 8.51 -0.44
CA VAL A 256 -0.15 9.60 -0.38
C VAL A 256 0.70 9.66 -1.65
N ARG A 257 1.18 8.51 -2.15
CA ARG A 257 2.01 8.46 -3.36
C ARG A 257 1.21 8.81 -4.61
N LEU A 258 -0.05 8.37 -4.72
CA LEU A 258 -0.94 8.76 -5.81
C LEU A 258 -1.26 10.26 -5.78
N ASN A 259 -1.54 10.83 -4.61
CA ASN A 259 -1.79 12.27 -4.44
C ASN A 259 -0.57 13.11 -4.84
N SER A 260 0.64 12.58 -4.65
CA SER A 260 1.86 13.26 -5.08
C SER A 260 1.97 13.38 -6.60
N LEU A 261 1.38 12.44 -7.36
CA LEU A 261 1.31 12.52 -8.81
C LEU A 261 0.40 13.67 -9.26
N VAL A 262 -0.72 13.87 -8.56
CA VAL A 262 -1.67 14.96 -8.87
C VAL A 262 -1.03 16.34 -8.68
N LYS A 263 -0.16 16.49 -7.67
CA LYS A 263 0.45 17.78 -7.32
C LYS A 263 1.60 18.20 -8.25
N GLN A 264 2.18 17.27 -9.00
CA GLN A 264 3.27 17.62 -9.91
C GLN A 264 2.69 18.29 -11.17
N PRO A 265 3.24 19.44 -11.62
CA PRO A 265 2.91 19.97 -12.93
C PRO A 265 3.40 18.96 -13.96
N PHE A 266 2.47 18.25 -14.57
CA PHE A 266 2.78 17.34 -15.66
C PHE A 266 3.38 18.16 -16.81
N LYS A 267 4.63 17.85 -17.16
CA LYS A 267 5.39 18.51 -18.25
C LYS A 267 4.74 18.25 -19.60
#